data_AF-A0A354HFL1-F1
#
_entry.id   AF-A0A354HFL1-F1
#
_cell.length_a   1.000
_cell.length_b   1.000
_cell.length_c   1.000
_cell.angle_alpha   90.00
_cell.angle_beta   90.00
_cell.angle_gamma   90.00
#
_symmetry.space_group_name_H-M   'P 1'
#
loop_
_entity.id
_entity.type
_entity.pdbx_description
1 polymer ?
#
loop_
_entity_poly.entity_id
_entity_poly.type
_entity_poly.pdbx_seq_one_letter_code
_entity_poly.pdbx_strand_id
1 'polypeptide(L)'
;YTEVHRTAAKPSPSQIKEVSSPGKTVFGPDKARFDYSNCSKGYVSVNYTGSTKLKMLLKKDGAQYDYDIPGGKGIQYFTLSMGSGKYVVEIYEMVSGGKYIKLFSDIFSAKISDTTNMYLFRNQYVNFNVSSKCVAKASEVCAGCTTNLQKISAVFKFVTDNVKYDKALAATVTSGYIPDPDSVLAKKKGICFDYASLTAAMLRSQGVPTRLVIGYASPNIYHAWNEVYTVEKGWIAAEIQLTGNGFRRIDTTFYASASNKKTFADYIAKSGNYSDVYIY
;
A
#
# COMPACT_ATOMS: atom_id res chain seq x y z
N TYR A 1 -15.47 -45.15 -10.50
CA TYR A 1 -15.12 -43.72 -10.33
C TYR A 1 -14.47 -43.54 -8.99
N THR A 2 -13.14 -43.50 -8.94
CA THR A 2 -12.37 -43.22 -7.73
C THR A 2 -12.38 -41.70 -7.52
N GLU A 3 -13.02 -41.25 -6.45
CA GLU A 3 -12.90 -39.87 -5.96
C GLU A 3 -11.42 -39.62 -5.63
N VAL A 4 -10.77 -38.82 -6.46
CA VAL A 4 -9.47 -38.25 -6.12
C VAL A 4 -9.74 -37.19 -5.05
N HIS A 5 -9.59 -37.57 -3.79
CA HIS A 5 -9.44 -36.61 -2.69
C HIS A 5 -8.25 -35.71 -3.02
N ARG A 6 -8.51 -34.57 -3.66
CA ARG A 6 -7.52 -33.48 -3.75
C ARG A 6 -7.29 -32.98 -2.34
N THR A 7 -6.24 -33.47 -1.69
CA THR A 7 -5.71 -32.86 -0.47
C THR A 7 -5.48 -31.38 -0.77
N ALA A 8 -6.15 -30.49 -0.03
CA ALA A 8 -5.97 -29.06 -0.18
C ALA A 8 -4.47 -28.74 -0.05
N ALA A 9 -3.93 -27.96 -1.00
CA ALA A 9 -2.52 -27.58 -0.97
C ALA A 9 -2.20 -26.84 0.34
N LYS A 10 -1.06 -27.15 0.95
CA LYS A 10 -0.61 -26.48 2.19
C LYS A 10 -0.51 -24.96 1.93
N PRO A 11 -0.94 -24.10 2.88
CA PRO A 11 -0.76 -22.66 2.76
C PRO A 11 0.70 -22.29 2.51
N SER A 12 0.93 -21.28 1.66
CA SER A 12 2.25 -20.72 1.41
C SER A 12 2.79 -20.05 2.69
N PRO A 13 4.05 -20.28 3.09
CA PRO A 13 4.64 -19.53 4.20
C PRO A 13 4.61 -18.03 3.93
N SER A 14 4.24 -17.23 4.94
CA SER A 14 4.35 -15.78 4.83
C SER A 14 5.81 -15.34 4.80
N GLN A 15 6.11 -14.29 4.03
CA GLN A 15 7.45 -13.74 3.82
C GLN A 15 7.52 -12.30 4.36
N ILE A 16 6.80 -12.03 5.44
CA ILE A 16 6.61 -10.69 6.00
C ILE A 16 7.94 -10.07 6.41
N LYS A 17 8.12 -8.79 6.05
CA LYS A 17 9.17 -7.93 6.55
C LYS A 17 8.58 -7.04 7.65
N GLU A 18 8.79 -7.43 8.90
CA GLU A 18 8.32 -6.63 10.04
C GLU A 18 9.07 -5.29 10.12
N VAL A 19 8.32 -4.26 10.49
CA VAL A 19 8.86 -2.92 10.72
C VAL A 19 9.11 -2.69 12.21
N SER A 20 10.05 -1.81 12.51
CA SER A 20 10.41 -1.41 13.88
C SER A 20 10.79 0.06 13.93
N SER A 21 10.76 0.63 15.13
CA SER A 21 11.20 2.01 15.44
C SER A 21 12.27 1.97 16.55
N PRO A 22 13.54 1.74 16.18
CA PRO A 22 14.62 1.52 17.15
C PRO A 22 15.00 2.72 18.01
N GLY A 23 14.62 3.94 17.63
CA GLY A 23 14.96 5.16 18.35
C GLY A 23 16.44 5.55 18.32
N LYS A 24 17.24 5.02 17.38
CA LYS A 24 18.68 5.33 17.27
C LYS A 24 18.93 6.74 16.74
N THR A 25 18.09 7.19 15.82
CA THR A 25 18.16 8.53 15.23
C THR A 25 16.75 9.10 15.15
N VAL A 26 16.48 10.15 15.93
CA VAL A 26 15.14 10.70 16.14
C VAL A 26 15.12 12.23 16.17
N PHE A 27 13.98 12.80 15.81
CA PHE A 27 13.66 14.23 15.98
C PHE A 27 12.38 14.44 16.81
N GLY A 28 12.15 15.69 17.20
CA GLY A 28 10.91 16.17 17.80
C GLY A 28 10.90 16.22 19.33
N PRO A 29 9.73 16.42 19.97
CA PRO A 29 9.49 16.28 21.41
C PRO A 29 8.95 14.89 21.81
N ASP A 30 8.95 14.53 23.10
CA ASP A 30 8.55 13.18 23.58
C ASP A 30 7.17 12.74 23.10
N LYS A 31 6.24 13.70 23.02
CA LYS A 31 4.88 13.44 22.55
C LYS A 31 4.80 13.03 21.07
N ALA A 32 5.78 13.40 20.25
CA ALA A 32 5.78 13.22 18.80
C ALA A 32 7.22 13.00 18.27
N ARG A 33 7.67 11.75 18.30
CA ARG A 33 9.03 11.34 17.90
C ARG A 33 9.02 10.88 16.45
N PHE A 34 9.79 11.54 15.59
CA PHE A 34 10.06 11.07 14.23
C PHE A 34 11.34 10.24 14.23
N ASP A 35 11.25 8.96 13.89
CA ASP A 35 12.36 8.01 13.89
C ASP A 35 12.73 7.63 12.45
N TYR A 36 13.97 7.97 12.06
CA TYR A 36 14.55 7.69 10.75
C TYR A 36 15.68 6.65 10.80
N SER A 37 15.77 5.87 11.88
CA SER A 37 16.79 4.84 12.08
C SER A 37 16.78 3.75 11.00
N ASN A 38 15.65 3.57 10.31
CA ASN A 38 15.47 2.60 9.23
C ASN A 38 15.42 3.24 7.83
N CYS A 39 15.86 4.50 7.67
CA CYS A 39 15.84 5.18 6.37
C CYS A 39 16.64 4.43 5.27
N SER A 40 17.66 3.65 5.63
CA SER A 40 18.39 2.80 4.67
C SER A 40 17.58 1.64 4.11
N LYS A 41 16.51 1.23 4.80
CA LYS A 41 15.50 0.26 4.34
C LYS A 41 14.35 0.92 3.57
N GLY A 42 14.38 2.24 3.44
CA GLY A 42 13.37 3.01 2.68
C GLY A 42 12.11 3.36 3.48
N TYR A 43 12.14 3.34 4.81
CA TYR A 43 11.00 3.79 5.62
C TYR A 43 11.43 4.59 6.87
N VAL A 44 10.50 5.39 7.37
CA VAL A 44 10.58 6.15 8.63
C VAL A 44 9.32 5.89 9.46
N SER A 45 9.30 6.38 10.69
CA SER A 45 8.14 6.23 11.57
C SER A 45 7.88 7.44 12.43
N VAL A 46 6.64 7.60 12.86
CA VAL A 46 6.23 8.61 13.85
C VAL A 46 5.60 7.88 15.02
N ASN A 47 6.22 8.01 16.20
CA ASN A 47 5.62 7.62 17.46
C ASN A 47 4.95 8.83 18.09
N TYR A 48 3.62 8.79 18.16
CA TYR A 48 2.82 9.89 18.66
C TYR A 48 1.87 9.41 19.77
N THR A 49 1.97 10.04 20.93
CA THR A 49 1.20 9.68 22.13
C THR A 49 0.03 10.63 22.41
N GLY A 50 -0.10 11.70 21.63
CA GLY A 50 -1.22 12.63 21.76
C GLY A 50 -2.53 12.11 21.18
N SER A 51 -3.62 12.82 21.49
CA SER A 51 -4.99 12.46 21.12
C SER A 51 -5.51 13.21 19.88
N THR A 52 -4.93 14.36 19.53
CA THR A 52 -5.30 15.15 18.35
C THR A 52 -4.61 14.62 17.09
N LYS A 53 -4.97 15.10 15.88
CA LYS A 53 -4.26 14.69 14.66
C LYS A 53 -2.91 15.41 14.53
N LEU A 54 -1.89 14.71 14.01
CA LEU A 54 -0.73 15.38 13.43
C LEU A 54 -0.86 15.46 11.91
N LYS A 55 -0.17 16.44 11.33
CA LYS A 55 0.15 16.49 9.91
C LYS A 55 1.66 16.43 9.74
N MET A 56 2.14 15.45 8.99
CA MET A 56 3.55 15.35 8.59
C MET A 56 3.69 15.79 7.14
N LEU A 57 4.62 16.71 6.89
CA LEU A 57 5.08 17.06 5.55
C LEU A 57 6.48 16.50 5.37
N LEU A 58 6.65 15.60 4.41
CA LEU A 58 7.95 15.07 4.03
C LEU A 58 8.33 15.64 2.66
N LYS A 59 9.42 16.39 2.58
CA LYS A 59 9.80 17.16 1.38
C LYS A 59 11.18 16.77 0.89
N LYS A 60 11.38 16.72 -0.43
CA LYS A 60 12.67 16.49 -1.08
C LYS A 60 12.64 17.03 -2.50
N ASP A 61 13.66 17.78 -2.90
CA ASP A 61 13.87 18.28 -4.28
C ASP A 61 12.63 18.95 -4.90
N GLY A 62 11.89 19.74 -4.12
CA GLY A 62 10.66 20.41 -4.55
C GLY A 62 9.39 19.54 -4.52
N ALA A 63 9.51 18.23 -4.36
CA ALA A 63 8.38 17.33 -4.12
C ALA A 63 8.01 17.26 -2.62
N GLN A 64 6.75 16.95 -2.34
CA GLN A 64 6.20 16.87 -0.99
C GLN A 64 5.16 15.75 -0.88
N TYR A 65 5.20 15.03 0.24
CA TYR A 65 4.18 14.07 0.66
C TYR A 65 3.57 14.51 1.99
N ASP A 66 2.24 14.52 2.04
CA ASP A 66 1.46 14.94 3.20
C ASP A 66 0.81 13.73 3.85
N TYR A 67 0.98 13.58 5.15
CA TYR A 67 0.38 12.49 5.91
C TYR A 67 -0.42 13.04 7.09
N ASP A 68 -1.69 12.66 7.15
CA ASP A 68 -2.51 12.84 8.34
C ASP A 68 -2.25 11.65 9.29
N ILE A 69 -1.79 11.94 10.50
CA ILE A 69 -1.45 10.94 11.52
C ILE A 69 -2.51 11.01 12.61
N PRO A 70 -3.35 9.98 12.78
CA PRO A 70 -4.37 9.97 13.81
C PRO A 70 -3.75 9.85 15.22
N GLY A 71 -4.31 10.58 16.18
CA GLY A 71 -3.97 10.41 17.59
C GLY A 71 -4.43 9.06 18.15
N GLY A 72 -3.73 8.58 19.18
CA GLY A 72 -4.05 7.32 19.86
C GLY A 72 -3.89 6.05 19.02
N LYS A 73 -3.27 6.11 17.82
CA LYS A 73 -3.02 4.94 16.96
C LYS A 73 -1.61 4.37 17.08
N GLY A 74 -0.83 4.83 18.07
CA GLY A 74 0.54 4.40 18.29
C GLY A 74 1.45 4.74 17.11
N ILE A 75 2.47 3.91 16.89
CA ILE A 75 3.49 4.14 15.89
C ILE A 75 2.93 3.94 14.47
N GLN A 76 3.12 4.95 13.62
CA GLN A 76 2.80 4.89 12.19
C GLN A 76 4.09 4.84 11.36
N TYR A 77 4.06 4.13 10.23
CA TYR A 77 5.22 3.90 9.35
C TYR A 77 4.97 4.50 7.97
N PHE A 78 6.02 5.05 7.35
CA PHE A 78 5.91 5.79 6.09
C PHE A 78 7.05 5.42 5.15
N THR A 79 6.71 5.13 3.90
CA THR A 79 7.68 4.84 2.82
C THR A 79 8.40 6.12 2.40
N LEU A 80 9.70 6.05 2.16
CA LEU A 80 10.51 7.14 1.58
C LEU A 80 10.41 7.13 0.04
N SER A 81 9.22 7.38 -0.50
CA SER A 81 8.91 7.21 -1.93
C SER A 81 9.68 8.14 -2.87
N MET A 82 10.20 9.27 -2.35
CA MET A 82 11.04 10.21 -3.10
C MET A 82 12.52 9.77 -3.26
N GLY A 83 12.86 8.55 -2.81
CA GLY A 83 14.17 7.93 -3.02
C GLY A 83 15.29 8.44 -2.12
N SER A 84 16.52 8.01 -2.38
CA SER A 84 17.69 8.49 -1.63
C SER A 84 17.91 9.99 -1.80
N GLY A 85 18.34 10.66 -0.73
CA GLY A 85 18.71 12.07 -0.74
C GLY A 85 18.40 12.78 0.57
N LYS A 86 18.40 14.12 0.51
CA LYS A 86 18.18 14.99 1.67
C LYS A 86 16.70 15.35 1.78
N TYR A 87 16.13 15.07 2.94
CA TYR A 87 14.73 15.31 3.25
C TYR A 87 14.58 16.44 4.26
N VAL A 88 13.48 17.19 4.14
CA VAL A 88 12.94 18.03 5.21
C VAL A 88 11.70 17.33 5.76
N VAL A 89 11.63 17.15 7.07
CA VAL A 89 10.42 16.71 7.75
C VAL A 89 9.86 17.87 8.57
N GLU A 90 8.57 18.13 8.43
CA GLU A 90 7.84 19.05 9.29
C GLU A 90 6.68 18.30 9.94
N ILE A 91 6.53 18.44 11.25
CA ILE A 91 5.40 17.88 11.99
C ILE A 91 4.58 19.02 12.57
N TYR A 92 3.27 18.97 12.36
CA TYR A 92 2.31 19.91 12.89
C TYR A 92 1.26 19.18 13.74
N GLU A 93 0.81 19.80 14.82
CA GLU A 93 -0.26 19.29 15.68
C GLU A 93 -1.53 20.10 15.49
N MET A 94 -2.66 19.40 15.38
CA MET A 94 -3.97 20.03 15.30
C MET A 94 -4.35 20.61 16.67
N VAL A 95 -4.72 21.89 16.70
CA VAL A 95 -5.18 22.57 17.93
C VAL A 95 -6.72 22.61 17.99
N SER A 96 -7.38 23.20 16.99
CA SER A 96 -8.84 23.29 16.90
C SER A 96 -9.28 23.71 15.50
N GLY A 97 -10.50 23.34 15.09
CA GLY A 97 -11.11 23.81 13.85
C GLY A 97 -10.28 23.55 12.57
N GLY A 98 -9.49 22.47 12.54
CA GLY A 98 -8.60 22.17 11.41
C GLY A 98 -7.34 23.04 11.33
N LYS A 99 -7.07 23.87 12.34
CA LYS A 99 -5.83 24.66 12.44
C LYS A 99 -4.72 23.82 13.05
N TYR A 100 -3.51 24.03 12.53
CA TYR A 100 -2.32 23.29 12.88
C TYR A 100 -1.22 24.25 13.36
N ILE A 101 -0.49 23.85 14.40
CA ILE A 101 0.74 24.52 14.85
C ILE A 101 1.94 23.63 14.54
N LYS A 102 3.06 24.21 14.11
CA LYS A 102 4.29 23.44 13.87
C LYS A 102 4.86 22.98 15.21
N LEU A 103 5.04 21.67 15.38
CA LEU A 103 5.75 21.09 16.52
C LEU A 103 7.26 21.16 16.32
N PHE A 104 7.75 20.75 15.16
CA PHE A 104 9.16 20.84 14.81
C PHE A 104 9.37 20.72 13.29
N SER A 105 10.58 21.06 12.85
CA SER A 105 11.06 20.89 11.48
C SER A 105 12.53 20.54 11.51
N ASP A 106 12.92 19.48 10.82
CA ASP A 106 14.29 18.99 10.80
C ASP A 106 14.68 18.43 9.43
N ILE A 107 15.97 18.15 9.27
CA ILE A 107 16.56 17.67 8.03
C ILE A 107 17.30 16.36 8.29
N PHE A 108 17.09 15.35 7.45
CA PHE A 108 17.87 14.12 7.46
C PHE A 108 18.27 13.69 6.05
N SER A 109 19.29 12.84 5.95
CA SER A 109 19.67 12.21 4.68
C SER A 109 19.36 10.72 4.71
N ALA A 110 18.77 10.21 3.64
CA ALA A 110 18.48 8.80 3.47
C ALA A 110 19.31 8.23 2.31
N LYS A 111 19.98 7.09 2.57
CA LYS A 111 20.63 6.27 1.54
C LYS A 111 19.94 4.91 1.49
N ILE A 112 18.91 4.82 0.66
CA ILE A 112 18.08 3.61 0.51
C ILE A 112 18.92 2.54 -0.20
N SER A 113 18.99 1.36 0.41
CA SER A 113 19.83 0.25 -0.07
C SER A 113 19.17 -0.57 -1.17
N ASP A 114 17.84 -0.64 -1.15
CA ASP A 114 17.04 -1.40 -2.12
C ASP A 114 15.72 -0.67 -2.38
N THR A 115 15.61 -0.03 -3.55
CA THR A 115 14.45 0.77 -3.96
C THR A 115 13.26 -0.06 -4.42
N THR A 116 13.43 -1.38 -4.57
CA THR A 116 12.35 -2.32 -4.89
C THR A 116 11.79 -2.93 -3.61
N ASN A 117 12.65 -3.56 -2.80
CA ASN A 117 12.22 -4.28 -1.60
C ASN A 117 11.80 -3.37 -0.45
N MET A 118 12.05 -2.05 -0.51
CA MET A 118 11.44 -1.13 0.44
C MET A 118 9.90 -1.20 0.41
N TYR A 119 9.30 -1.56 -0.74
CA TYR A 119 7.86 -1.77 -0.90
C TYR A 119 7.38 -3.15 -0.41
N LEU A 120 8.20 -3.89 0.33
CA LEU A 120 7.75 -5.04 1.13
C LEU A 120 7.33 -4.65 2.54
N PHE A 121 7.86 -3.53 3.06
CA PHE A 121 7.49 -3.06 4.38
C PHE A 121 6.07 -2.48 4.36
N ARG A 122 5.36 -2.63 5.48
CA ARG A 122 4.08 -1.95 5.68
C ARG A 122 4.27 -0.43 5.80
N ASN A 123 3.23 0.31 5.48
CA ASN A 123 3.12 1.74 5.78
C ASN A 123 1.70 2.05 6.27
N GLN A 124 1.40 3.32 6.57
CA GLN A 124 0.10 3.76 7.07
C GLN A 124 -1.07 3.30 6.20
N TYR A 125 -0.93 3.30 4.88
CA TYR A 125 -1.99 2.96 3.93
C TYR A 125 -1.99 1.50 3.49
N VAL A 126 -0.92 0.76 3.77
CA VAL A 126 -0.80 -0.68 3.55
C VAL A 126 -0.34 -1.30 4.87
N ASN A 127 -1.23 -1.31 5.85
CA ASN A 127 -0.92 -1.72 7.21
C ASN A 127 -1.30 -3.18 7.47
N PHE A 128 -0.30 -4.02 7.75
CA PHE A 128 -0.45 -5.44 8.07
C PHE A 128 0.68 -5.89 9.00
N ASN A 129 0.55 -7.04 9.64
CA ASN A 129 1.63 -7.73 10.36
C ASN A 129 1.37 -9.24 10.34
N VAL A 130 2.23 -10.04 10.98
CA VAL A 130 2.07 -11.50 11.07
C VAL A 130 0.69 -11.97 11.59
N SER A 131 0.03 -11.18 12.43
CA SER A 131 -1.29 -11.53 12.99
C SER A 131 -2.48 -11.08 12.13
N SER A 132 -2.25 -10.32 11.06
CA SER A 132 -3.31 -9.80 10.21
C SER A 132 -4.05 -10.91 9.46
N LYS A 133 -5.37 -10.79 9.39
CA LYS A 133 -6.24 -11.76 8.69
C LYS A 133 -5.96 -11.78 7.18
N CYS A 134 -5.61 -10.65 6.57
CA CYS A 134 -5.21 -10.58 5.17
C CYS A 134 -3.93 -11.35 4.86
N VAL A 135 -3.00 -11.47 5.82
CA VAL A 135 -1.78 -12.27 5.68
C VAL A 135 -2.11 -13.77 5.68
N ALA A 136 -2.94 -14.21 6.64
CA ALA A 136 -3.39 -15.59 6.70
C ALA A 136 -4.16 -15.97 5.42
N LYS A 137 -5.05 -15.09 4.95
CA LYS A 137 -5.78 -15.31 3.70
C LYS A 137 -4.87 -15.32 2.47
N ALA A 138 -3.87 -14.45 2.40
CA ALA A 138 -2.90 -14.45 1.30
C ALA A 138 -2.12 -15.77 1.25
N SER A 139 -1.75 -16.31 2.41
CA SER A 139 -1.06 -17.60 2.52
C SER A 139 -1.91 -18.77 1.99
N GLU A 140 -3.22 -18.75 2.25
CA GLU A 140 -4.19 -19.70 1.69
C GLU A 140 -4.36 -19.54 0.17
N VAL A 141 -4.60 -18.30 -0.29
CA VAL A 141 -4.82 -17.98 -1.70
C VAL A 141 -3.58 -18.30 -2.55
N CYS A 142 -2.38 -18.12 -2.00
CA CYS A 142 -1.13 -18.42 -2.67
C CYS A 142 -0.62 -19.85 -2.44
N ALA A 143 -1.42 -20.76 -1.87
CA ALA A 143 -1.03 -22.15 -1.70
C ALA A 143 -0.58 -22.78 -3.04
N GLY A 144 0.63 -23.35 -3.05
CA GLY A 144 1.24 -23.93 -4.26
C GLY A 144 1.82 -22.94 -5.27
N CYS A 145 1.71 -21.62 -5.06
CA CYS A 145 2.35 -20.63 -5.92
C CYS A 145 3.86 -20.60 -5.65
N THR A 146 4.66 -20.70 -6.71
CA THR A 146 6.14 -20.70 -6.64
C THR A 146 6.77 -19.45 -7.23
N THR A 147 6.02 -18.70 -8.04
CA THR A 147 6.47 -17.50 -8.76
C THR A 147 5.72 -16.24 -8.30
N ASN A 148 6.31 -15.07 -8.53
CA ASN A 148 5.63 -13.81 -8.21
C ASN A 148 4.39 -13.63 -9.09
N LEU A 149 4.46 -13.99 -10.37
CA LEU A 149 3.34 -13.94 -11.30
C LEU A 149 2.15 -14.80 -10.82
N GLN A 150 2.41 -16.02 -10.33
CA GLN A 150 1.35 -16.87 -9.77
C GLN A 150 0.72 -16.26 -8.52
N LYS A 151 1.53 -15.72 -7.60
CA LYS A 151 1.04 -15.02 -6.40
C LYS A 151 0.21 -13.79 -6.77
N ILE A 152 0.68 -12.99 -7.72
CA ILE A 152 -0.03 -11.83 -8.27
C ILE A 152 -1.38 -12.26 -8.85
N SER A 153 -1.40 -13.27 -9.72
CA SER A 153 -2.63 -13.78 -10.33
C SER A 153 -3.63 -14.30 -9.30
N ALA A 154 -3.17 -15.08 -8.31
CA ALA A 154 -4.02 -15.65 -7.28
C ALA A 154 -4.66 -14.57 -6.40
N VAL A 155 -3.87 -13.59 -5.91
CA VAL A 155 -4.39 -12.48 -5.10
C VAL A 155 -5.30 -11.57 -5.94
N PHE A 156 -4.89 -11.22 -7.16
CA PHE A 156 -5.69 -10.39 -8.06
C PHE A 156 -7.07 -11.00 -8.26
N LYS A 157 -7.14 -12.29 -8.63
CA LYS A 157 -8.39 -13.04 -8.79
C LYS A 157 -9.22 -13.05 -7.51
N PHE A 158 -8.60 -13.37 -6.36
CA PHE A 158 -9.32 -13.42 -5.09
C PHE A 158 -9.99 -12.08 -4.78
N VAL A 159 -9.24 -10.98 -4.86
CA VAL A 159 -9.76 -9.63 -4.55
C VAL A 159 -10.85 -9.25 -5.53
N THR A 160 -10.66 -9.47 -6.83
CA THR A 160 -11.64 -9.06 -7.86
C THR A 160 -12.95 -9.85 -7.79
N ASP A 161 -12.90 -11.10 -7.33
CA ASP A 161 -14.09 -11.95 -7.22
C ASP A 161 -14.84 -11.75 -5.90
N ASN A 162 -14.14 -11.31 -4.84
CA ASN A 162 -14.71 -11.30 -3.49
C ASN A 162 -15.01 -9.90 -2.94
N VAL A 163 -14.36 -8.85 -3.42
CA VAL A 163 -14.57 -7.49 -2.90
C VAL A 163 -15.54 -6.74 -3.83
N LYS A 164 -16.53 -6.07 -3.25
CA LYS A 164 -17.51 -5.23 -3.97
C LYS A 164 -17.25 -3.74 -3.77
N TYR A 165 -17.51 -2.94 -4.80
CA TYR A 165 -17.32 -1.50 -4.72
C TYR A 165 -18.34 -0.84 -3.79
N ASP A 166 -17.87 -0.02 -2.85
CA ASP A 166 -18.72 0.70 -1.92
C ASP A 166 -19.09 2.10 -2.43
N LYS A 167 -20.19 2.17 -3.19
CA LYS A 167 -20.70 3.45 -3.70
C LYS A 167 -21.11 4.43 -2.59
N ALA A 168 -21.60 3.93 -1.46
CA ALA A 168 -22.03 4.79 -0.35
C ALA A 168 -20.83 5.42 0.34
N LEU A 169 -19.80 4.61 0.64
CA LEU A 169 -18.52 5.13 1.14
C LEU A 169 -17.89 6.10 0.13
N ALA A 170 -17.86 5.76 -1.17
CA ALA A 170 -17.31 6.65 -2.19
C ALA A 170 -18.00 8.02 -2.24
N ALA A 171 -19.30 8.08 -1.98
CA ALA A 171 -20.07 9.33 -1.96
C ALA A 171 -19.90 10.13 -0.66
N THR A 172 -19.43 9.51 0.43
CA THR A 172 -19.43 10.10 1.78
C THR A 172 -18.04 10.23 2.40
N VAL A 173 -17.03 9.59 1.81
CA VAL A 173 -15.66 9.60 2.32
C VAL A 173 -15.10 11.01 2.33
N THR A 174 -14.49 11.38 3.45
CA THR A 174 -13.87 12.69 3.64
C THR A 174 -12.35 12.59 3.54
N SER A 175 -11.69 13.73 3.38
CA SER A 175 -10.23 13.81 3.48
C SER A 175 -9.72 13.21 4.80
N GLY A 176 -8.55 12.57 4.73
CA GLY A 176 -7.94 11.87 5.86
C GLY A 176 -8.44 10.43 6.07
N TYR A 177 -9.16 9.84 5.11
CA TYR A 177 -9.50 8.42 5.13
C TYR A 177 -8.24 7.55 5.03
N ILE A 178 -8.12 6.56 5.91
CA ILE A 178 -7.02 5.59 5.96
C ILE A 178 -7.63 4.18 5.82
N PRO A 179 -7.25 3.40 4.80
CA PRO A 179 -7.78 2.06 4.60
C PRO A 179 -7.22 1.08 5.66
N ASP A 180 -7.98 0.05 5.95
CA ASP A 180 -7.60 -1.06 6.83
C ASP A 180 -7.80 -2.38 6.09
N PRO A 181 -6.73 -3.03 5.60
CA PRO A 181 -6.80 -4.29 4.86
C PRO A 181 -7.66 -5.37 5.53
N ASP A 182 -7.59 -5.52 6.86
CA ASP A 182 -8.35 -6.57 7.56
C ASP A 182 -9.84 -6.22 7.64
N SER A 183 -10.18 -4.95 7.82
CA SER A 183 -11.58 -4.47 7.73
C SER A 183 -12.15 -4.69 6.32
N VAL A 184 -11.37 -4.40 5.27
CA VAL A 184 -11.79 -4.59 3.87
C VAL A 184 -12.01 -6.07 3.58
N LEU A 185 -11.08 -6.93 4.01
CA LEU A 185 -11.21 -8.38 3.87
C LEU A 185 -12.46 -8.91 4.57
N ALA A 186 -12.73 -8.45 5.81
CA ALA A 186 -13.88 -8.89 6.58
C ALA A 186 -15.21 -8.45 5.97
N LYS A 187 -15.30 -7.18 5.55
CA LYS A 187 -16.51 -6.60 4.95
C LYS A 187 -16.72 -7.04 3.50
N LYS A 188 -15.65 -7.48 2.82
CA LYS A 188 -15.64 -7.79 1.39
C LYS A 188 -16.17 -6.62 0.54
N LYS A 189 -15.89 -5.39 0.99
CA LYS A 189 -16.45 -4.16 0.42
C LYS A 189 -15.54 -2.98 0.70
N GLY A 190 -15.36 -2.09 -0.28
CA GLY A 190 -14.52 -0.88 -0.14
C GLY A 190 -14.47 -0.03 -1.40
N ILE A 191 -13.73 1.08 -1.36
CA ILE A 191 -13.46 1.96 -2.51
C ILE A 191 -12.08 1.68 -3.13
N CYS A 192 -11.69 2.38 -4.20
CA CYS A 192 -10.41 2.13 -4.90
C CYS A 192 -9.20 2.05 -3.96
N PHE A 193 -9.15 2.93 -2.96
CA PHE A 193 -8.08 2.95 -1.97
C PHE A 193 -8.04 1.68 -1.09
N ASP A 194 -9.21 1.15 -0.72
CA ASP A 194 -9.34 -0.09 0.06
C ASP A 194 -8.90 -1.32 -0.73
N TYR A 195 -9.28 -1.40 -2.01
CA TYR A 195 -8.85 -2.46 -2.91
C TYR A 195 -7.33 -2.46 -3.08
N ALA A 196 -6.76 -1.28 -3.35
CA ALA A 196 -5.32 -1.15 -3.55
C ALA A 196 -4.53 -1.46 -2.27
N SER A 197 -5.08 -1.07 -1.10
CA SER A 197 -4.51 -1.36 0.22
C SER A 197 -4.53 -2.86 0.53
N LEU A 198 -5.68 -3.52 0.38
CA LEU A 198 -5.80 -4.96 0.62
C LEU A 198 -4.91 -5.77 -0.32
N THR A 199 -4.92 -5.44 -1.61
CA THR A 199 -4.10 -6.14 -2.63
C THR A 199 -2.61 -6.01 -2.31
N ALA A 200 -2.15 -4.80 -1.99
CA ALA A 200 -0.76 -4.57 -1.59
C ALA A 200 -0.41 -5.33 -0.30
N ALA A 201 -1.26 -5.31 0.74
CA ALA A 201 -0.99 -6.01 1.99
C ALA A 201 -0.85 -7.53 1.77
N MET A 202 -1.76 -8.13 1.00
CA MET A 202 -1.71 -9.54 0.66
C MET A 202 -0.44 -9.90 -0.12
N LEU A 203 -0.09 -9.13 -1.15
CA LEU A 203 1.10 -9.39 -1.98
C LEU A 203 2.42 -9.16 -1.24
N ARG A 204 2.55 -8.06 -0.49
CA ARG A 204 3.73 -7.78 0.33
C ARG A 204 3.95 -8.88 1.37
N SER A 205 2.88 -9.42 1.95
CA SER A 205 2.97 -10.54 2.89
C SER A 205 3.50 -11.84 2.28
N GLN A 206 3.38 -11.99 0.95
CA GLN A 206 3.88 -13.13 0.19
C GLN A 206 5.19 -12.80 -0.55
N GLY A 207 5.88 -11.74 -0.13
CA GLY A 207 7.21 -11.38 -0.64
C GLY A 207 7.20 -10.71 -2.02
N VAL A 208 6.04 -10.23 -2.51
CA VAL A 208 5.94 -9.52 -3.79
C VAL A 208 5.98 -8.01 -3.53
N PRO A 209 7.07 -7.30 -3.92
CA PRO A 209 7.13 -5.84 -3.76
C PRO A 209 6.00 -5.18 -4.53
N THR A 210 5.18 -4.40 -3.83
CA THR A 210 3.94 -3.85 -4.41
C THR A 210 3.76 -2.42 -3.96
N ARG A 211 3.66 -1.49 -4.89
CA ARG A 211 3.31 -0.08 -4.64
C ARG A 211 1.80 0.08 -4.58
N LEU A 212 1.34 0.92 -3.66
CA LEU A 212 0.02 1.53 -3.76
C LEU A 212 0.22 2.89 -4.42
N VAL A 213 -0.43 3.11 -5.56
CA VAL A 213 -0.32 4.37 -6.30
C VAL A 213 -1.66 5.09 -6.25
N ILE A 214 -1.60 6.40 -6.05
CA ILE A 214 -2.75 7.30 -6.14
C ILE A 214 -2.46 8.32 -7.23
N GLY A 215 -3.46 8.62 -8.05
CA GLY A 215 -3.35 9.62 -9.08
C GLY A 215 -4.62 9.71 -9.90
N TYR A 216 -4.49 9.90 -11.21
CA TYR A 216 -5.62 10.10 -12.10
C TYR A 216 -5.68 9.03 -13.18
N ALA A 217 -6.86 8.46 -13.38
CA ALA A 217 -7.19 7.58 -14.48
C ALA A 217 -8.11 8.30 -15.49
N SER A 218 -7.87 8.14 -16.79
CA SER A 218 -8.57 8.86 -17.87
C SER A 218 -10.10 8.64 -17.83
N PRO A 219 -10.93 9.67 -18.06
CA PRO A 219 -10.53 11.02 -18.48
C PRO A 219 -10.10 11.96 -17.35
N ASN A 220 -10.46 11.74 -16.08
CA ASN A 220 -9.97 12.51 -14.92
C ASN A 220 -10.46 11.93 -13.56
N ILE A 221 -10.43 10.62 -13.40
CA ILE A 221 -10.91 9.91 -12.22
C ILE A 221 -9.78 9.87 -11.20
N TYR A 222 -9.92 10.58 -10.08
CA TYR A 222 -8.99 10.42 -8.96
C TYR A 222 -9.13 9.00 -8.40
N HIS A 223 -8.04 8.24 -8.47
CA HIS A 223 -8.09 6.79 -8.34
C HIS A 223 -6.86 6.22 -7.66
N ALA A 224 -6.99 5.01 -7.13
CA ALA A 224 -5.90 4.26 -6.52
C ALA A 224 -5.79 2.87 -7.15
N TRP A 225 -4.57 2.44 -7.43
CA TRP A 225 -4.24 1.14 -8.03
C TRP A 225 -2.94 0.59 -7.44
N ASN A 226 -2.47 -0.54 -7.95
CA ASN A 226 -1.19 -1.10 -7.56
C ASN A 226 -0.20 -1.17 -8.71
N GLU A 227 1.07 -1.07 -8.38
CA GLU A 227 2.14 -1.58 -9.25
C GLU A 227 2.85 -2.73 -8.55
N VAL A 228 2.96 -3.87 -9.22
CA VAL A 228 3.60 -5.08 -8.67
C VAL A 228 4.93 -5.31 -9.36
N TYR A 229 5.96 -5.63 -8.57
CA TYR A 229 7.26 -5.98 -9.13
C TYR A 229 7.31 -7.45 -9.52
N THR A 230 7.60 -7.71 -10.80
CA THR A 230 7.93 -9.04 -11.29
C THR A 230 9.00 -8.98 -12.38
N VAL A 231 9.79 -10.04 -12.49
CA VAL A 231 10.72 -10.26 -13.61
C VAL A 231 10.12 -11.23 -14.65
N GLU A 232 8.95 -11.79 -14.35
CA GLU A 232 8.25 -12.78 -15.16
C GLU A 232 7.23 -12.09 -16.07
N LYS A 233 6.97 -12.70 -17.21
CA LYS A 233 5.90 -12.30 -18.13
C LYS A 233 4.79 -13.34 -18.11
N GLY A 234 3.55 -12.90 -18.27
CA GLY A 234 2.42 -13.82 -18.43
C GLY A 234 1.10 -13.24 -17.94
N TRP A 235 0.08 -14.09 -17.96
CA TRP A 235 -1.30 -13.71 -17.70
C TRP A 235 -1.61 -13.73 -16.21
N ILE A 236 -2.21 -12.66 -15.71
CA ILE A 236 -2.73 -12.60 -14.32
C ILE A 236 -4.26 -12.74 -14.27
N ALA A 237 -4.91 -12.48 -15.40
CA ALA A 237 -6.30 -12.77 -15.72
C ALA A 237 -6.39 -13.14 -17.21
N ALA A 238 -7.54 -13.64 -17.69
CA ALA A 238 -7.67 -14.05 -19.09
C ALA A 238 -7.42 -12.90 -20.08
N GLU A 239 -7.61 -11.65 -19.65
CA GLU A 239 -7.49 -10.45 -20.47
C GLU A 239 -6.29 -9.57 -20.10
N ILE A 240 -5.60 -9.83 -18.98
CA ILE A 240 -4.47 -9.00 -18.51
C ILE A 240 -3.17 -9.78 -18.52
N GLN A 241 -2.23 -9.32 -19.34
CA GLN A 241 -0.87 -9.84 -19.43
C GLN A 241 0.14 -8.83 -18.89
N LEU A 242 1.04 -9.28 -18.02
CA LEU A 242 2.23 -8.53 -17.63
C LEU A 242 3.35 -8.82 -18.65
N THR A 243 3.83 -7.78 -19.33
CA THR A 243 4.66 -7.90 -20.55
C THR A 243 6.14 -7.55 -20.36
N GLY A 244 6.57 -7.13 -19.16
CA GLY A 244 7.95 -6.69 -18.93
C GLY A 244 8.39 -6.71 -17.46
N ASN A 245 9.70 -6.56 -17.27
CA ASN A 245 10.35 -6.65 -15.97
C ASN A 245 10.17 -5.36 -15.16
N GLY A 246 10.07 -5.45 -13.85
CA GLY A 246 9.93 -4.30 -12.95
C GLY A 246 8.50 -4.10 -12.45
N PHE A 247 8.21 -2.89 -11.99
CA PHE A 247 6.86 -2.52 -11.54
C PHE A 247 5.88 -2.47 -12.72
N ARG A 248 4.76 -3.18 -12.58
CA ARG A 248 3.70 -3.28 -13.58
C ARG A 248 2.35 -2.98 -12.96
N ARG A 249 1.56 -2.15 -13.62
CA ARG A 249 0.23 -1.75 -13.17
C ARG A 249 -0.73 -2.93 -13.13
N ILE A 250 -1.45 -3.05 -12.02
CA ILE A 250 -2.66 -3.85 -11.90
C ILE A 250 -3.73 -3.00 -11.23
N ASP A 251 -4.98 -3.16 -11.65
CA ASP A 251 -6.10 -2.41 -11.07
C ASP A 251 -7.26 -3.35 -10.75
N THR A 252 -7.31 -3.78 -9.49
CA THR A 252 -8.35 -4.68 -9.01
C THR A 252 -9.72 -4.00 -8.95
N THR A 253 -9.79 -2.67 -8.79
CA THR A 253 -11.07 -1.97 -8.61
C THR A 253 -11.82 -1.84 -9.92
N PHE A 254 -11.15 -1.32 -10.95
CA PHE A 254 -11.74 -1.21 -12.28
C PHE A 254 -11.98 -2.59 -12.88
N TYR A 255 -11.04 -3.53 -12.72
CA TYR A 255 -11.27 -4.88 -13.21
C TYR A 255 -12.46 -5.56 -12.51
N ALA A 256 -12.59 -5.47 -11.18
CA ALA A 256 -13.73 -6.04 -10.46
C ALA A 256 -15.07 -5.41 -10.91
N SER A 257 -15.08 -4.09 -11.10
CA SER A 257 -16.30 -3.32 -11.44
C SER A 257 -16.66 -3.36 -12.93
N ALA A 258 -15.78 -3.90 -13.77
CA ALA A 258 -15.99 -3.97 -15.21
C ALA A 258 -17.14 -4.91 -15.59
N SER A 259 -18.12 -4.39 -16.34
CA SER A 259 -19.17 -5.17 -17.00
C SER A 259 -18.61 -5.99 -18.17
N ASN A 260 -17.59 -5.49 -18.86
CA ASN A 260 -16.81 -6.20 -19.87
C ASN A 260 -15.34 -6.21 -19.47
N LYS A 261 -14.81 -7.41 -19.13
CA LYS A 261 -13.43 -7.57 -18.65
C LYS A 261 -12.40 -7.21 -19.71
N LYS A 262 -12.65 -7.52 -20.99
CA LYS A 262 -11.71 -7.26 -22.08
C LYS A 262 -11.49 -5.76 -22.31
N THR A 263 -12.58 -4.99 -22.39
CA THR A 263 -12.51 -3.53 -22.57
C THR A 263 -11.73 -2.86 -21.43
N PHE A 264 -11.96 -3.27 -20.19
CA PHE A 264 -11.26 -2.70 -19.04
C PHE A 264 -9.81 -3.17 -18.94
N ALA A 265 -9.49 -4.40 -19.34
CA ALA A 265 -8.10 -4.85 -19.44
C ALA A 265 -7.29 -4.00 -20.43
N ASP A 266 -7.86 -3.70 -21.60
CA ASP A 266 -7.25 -2.81 -22.60
C ASP A 266 -7.07 -1.39 -22.03
N TYR A 267 -8.05 -0.90 -21.28
CA TYR A 267 -7.96 0.38 -20.58
C TYR A 267 -6.83 0.41 -19.54
N ILE A 268 -6.68 -0.63 -18.73
CA ILE A 268 -5.62 -0.75 -17.71
C ILE A 268 -4.23 -0.81 -18.36
N ALA A 269 -4.09 -1.54 -19.46
CA ALA A 269 -2.81 -1.74 -20.15
C ALA A 269 -2.33 -0.51 -20.92
N LYS A 270 -3.23 0.41 -21.30
CA LYS A 270 -2.89 1.62 -22.06
C LYS A 270 -2.16 2.64 -21.17
N SER A 271 -0.87 2.85 -21.44
CA SER A 271 0.01 3.71 -20.64
C SER A 271 -0.53 5.13 -20.43
N GLY A 272 -1.08 5.76 -21.48
CA GLY A 272 -1.61 7.12 -21.42
C GLY A 272 -2.91 7.30 -20.63
N ASN A 273 -3.49 6.23 -20.09
CA ASN A 273 -4.72 6.32 -19.30
C ASN A 273 -4.48 6.64 -17.83
N TYR A 274 -3.24 6.63 -17.33
CA TYR A 274 -2.96 6.82 -15.91
C TYR A 274 -1.83 7.82 -15.71
N SER A 275 -1.97 8.64 -14.68
CA SER A 275 -1.00 9.62 -14.22
C SER A 275 -0.78 9.43 -12.73
N ASP A 276 0.44 9.10 -12.35
CA ASP A 276 0.83 8.85 -10.96
C ASP A 276 1.04 10.18 -10.22
N VAL A 277 0.52 10.30 -9.00
CA VAL A 277 0.71 11.49 -8.14
C VAL A 277 1.47 11.12 -6.87
N TYR A 278 1.01 10.07 -6.18
CA TYR A 278 1.64 9.56 -4.96
C TYR A 278 1.89 8.06 -5.06
N ILE A 279 3.03 7.62 -4.51
CA ILE A 279 3.42 6.21 -4.44
C ILE A 279 3.69 5.85 -2.98
N TYR A 280 3.16 4.73 -2.50
CA TYR A 280 3.30 4.24 -1.12
C TYR A 280 3.73 2.78 -1.05
#